data_AF-R6DYT1-F1
#
_entry.id   AF-R6DYT1-F1
#
_cell.length_a   1.000
_cell.length_b   1.000
_cell.length_c   1.000
_cell.angle_alpha   90.00
_cell.angle_beta   90.00
_cell.angle_gamma   90.00
#
_symmetry.space_group_name_H-M   'P 1'
#
loop_
_entity.id
_entity.type
_entity.pdbx_description
1 polymer ?
#
loop_
_entity_poly.entity_id
_entity_poly.type
_entity_poly.pdbx_seq_one_letter_code
_entity_poly.pdbx_strand_id
1 'polypeptide(L)'
;MKKVLSVMIALTTILSVLTVNSFNASAANYNPSAALDYAEDNWDNGIELCAGFVSNCIRAGGINIMERSVGNLYNALKGTYGTAYVLKTDGPYIYFEDNAGKLSPGDPVFYYCNSCKSFQHAILCGNGDDGGRMTDYAHNNPHHDTTTYISWGCPSCGDINWIMYSVNLSTSNSHQHSYKMTVTKKATCYSTGTETYTCSCGHSYTKTIPMTEHSTEWVYTKKPSVYNTGIKHMECTVCHKIVSSSSFAAKATADVNGDGKVNSADALTVLRYSTGSTSLISSQTSLINADTNGDGRINSSDALIILRISIGAINI
;
A
#
# COMPACT_ATOMS: atom_id res chain seq x y z
N MET A 1 90.10 28.79 -4.84
CA MET A 1 89.99 27.33 -5.04
C MET A 1 88.66 26.84 -4.48
N LYS A 2 87.69 26.56 -5.35
CA LYS A 2 86.75 25.43 -5.34
C LYS A 2 85.90 25.57 -6.61
N LYS A 3 86.18 24.68 -7.57
CA LYS A 3 85.44 24.47 -8.82
C LYS A 3 84.05 23.90 -8.49
N VAL A 4 83.07 24.08 -9.37
CA VAL A 4 82.13 23.06 -9.93
C VAL A 4 81.03 23.86 -10.67
N LEU A 5 81.11 24.01 -11.98
CA LEU A 5 80.63 23.12 -13.06
C LEU A 5 79.15 23.40 -13.41
N SER A 6 78.96 24.08 -14.53
CA SER A 6 77.71 24.20 -15.27
C SER A 6 77.29 22.83 -15.80
N VAL A 7 76.01 22.46 -15.62
CA VAL A 7 75.37 21.40 -16.40
C VAL A 7 73.98 21.87 -16.81
N MET A 8 73.84 22.20 -18.09
CA MET A 8 72.55 22.24 -18.76
C MET A 8 72.05 20.82 -18.96
N ILE A 9 70.81 20.54 -18.52
CA ILE A 9 70.06 19.36 -18.94
C ILE A 9 68.75 19.86 -19.54
N ALA A 10 68.68 19.83 -20.87
CA ALA A 10 67.41 19.81 -21.58
C ALA A 10 66.82 18.41 -21.45
N LEU A 11 65.58 18.27 -20.97
CA LEU A 11 64.83 17.02 -21.13
C LEU A 11 63.31 17.23 -21.08
N THR A 12 62.75 17.34 -22.30
CA THR A 12 61.46 16.80 -22.76
C THR A 12 60.21 16.98 -21.90
N THR A 13 59.33 17.85 -22.39
CA THR A 13 57.89 17.87 -22.09
C THR A 13 57.25 16.51 -22.35
N ILE A 14 56.94 15.75 -21.30
CA ILE A 14 55.95 14.68 -21.39
C ILE A 14 54.58 15.36 -21.30
N LEU A 15 54.07 15.73 -22.47
CA LEU A 15 52.65 15.97 -22.66
C LEU A 15 51.96 14.62 -22.50
N SER A 16 51.68 14.22 -21.25
CA SER A 16 50.82 13.09 -20.98
C SER A 16 49.45 13.45 -21.53
N VAL A 17 49.15 12.92 -22.71
CA VAL A 17 47.79 12.81 -23.22
C VAL A 17 47.02 12.05 -22.15
N LEU A 18 46.33 12.79 -21.28
CA LEU A 18 45.22 12.22 -20.54
C LEU A 18 44.20 11.86 -21.61
N THR A 19 44.21 10.59 -21.99
CA THR A 19 43.03 9.93 -22.50
C THR A 19 41.99 10.12 -21.41
N VAL A 20 41.10 11.10 -21.60
CA VAL A 20 39.84 11.18 -20.88
C VAL A 20 39.11 9.89 -21.24
N ASN A 21 39.30 8.88 -20.42
CA ASN A 21 38.40 7.76 -20.38
C ASN A 21 37.05 8.38 -20.10
N SER A 22 36.15 8.26 -21.07
CA SER A 22 34.73 8.53 -20.91
C SER A 22 34.28 7.86 -19.61
N PHE A 23 34.00 8.66 -18.59
CA PHE A 23 33.36 8.18 -17.38
C PHE A 23 32.03 7.58 -17.83
N ASN A 24 31.90 6.26 -17.75
CA ASN A 24 30.61 5.61 -17.96
C ASN A 24 29.65 6.19 -16.91
N ALA A 25 28.58 6.83 -17.39
CA ALA A 25 27.48 7.31 -16.56
C ALA A 25 26.96 6.12 -15.73
N SER A 26 27.15 6.19 -14.42
CA SER A 26 26.69 5.16 -13.49
C SER A 26 25.42 5.66 -12.84
N ALA A 27 24.28 5.22 -13.36
CA ALA A 27 22.97 5.37 -12.73
C ALA A 27 22.77 4.41 -11.54
N ALA A 28 23.85 4.00 -10.86
CA ALA A 28 23.92 2.82 -9.99
C ALA A 28 22.92 2.77 -8.82
N ASN A 29 22.13 3.83 -8.60
CA ASN A 29 21.14 3.93 -7.52
C ASN A 29 19.78 4.48 -8.00
N TYR A 30 19.48 4.50 -9.30
CA TYR A 30 18.18 4.95 -9.77
C TYR A 30 17.10 3.87 -9.55
N ASN A 31 16.03 4.23 -8.83
CA ASN A 31 14.85 3.41 -8.62
C ASN A 31 13.68 3.93 -9.47
N PRO A 32 13.42 3.33 -10.65
CA PRO A 32 12.35 3.80 -11.54
C PRO A 32 10.96 3.67 -10.90
N SER A 33 10.74 2.69 -10.03
CA SER A 33 9.44 2.48 -9.37
C SER A 33 9.13 3.59 -8.40
N ALA A 34 10.11 4.05 -7.62
CA ALA A 34 9.92 5.19 -6.73
C ALA A 34 9.66 6.49 -7.50
N ALA A 35 10.23 6.64 -8.70
CA ALA A 35 9.92 7.76 -9.59
C ALA A 35 8.48 7.69 -10.14
N LEU A 36 8.02 6.49 -10.50
CA LEU A 36 6.64 6.25 -10.95
C LEU A 36 5.63 6.40 -9.82
N ASP A 37 5.90 5.90 -8.62
CA ASP A 37 5.05 6.09 -7.43
C ASP A 37 4.88 7.58 -7.13
N TYR A 38 5.97 8.37 -7.20
CA TYR A 38 5.88 9.82 -7.06
C TYR A 38 5.04 10.46 -8.16
N ALA A 39 5.20 10.03 -9.42
CA ALA A 39 4.42 10.52 -10.54
C ALA A 39 2.93 10.24 -10.34
N GLU A 40 2.57 9.02 -9.97
CA GLU A 40 1.21 8.57 -9.65
C GLU A 40 0.56 9.41 -8.55
N ASP A 41 1.31 9.75 -7.49
CA ASP A 41 0.79 10.54 -6.38
C ASP A 41 0.69 12.04 -6.70
N ASN A 42 1.36 12.54 -7.75
CA ASN A 42 1.58 13.99 -7.94
C ASN A 42 1.29 14.54 -9.36
N TRP A 43 0.82 13.73 -10.31
CA TRP A 43 0.67 14.12 -11.73
C TRP A 43 -0.28 15.29 -12.02
N ASP A 44 -1.22 15.61 -11.12
CA ASP A 44 -2.15 16.75 -11.25
C ASP A 44 -2.19 17.61 -9.99
N ASN A 45 -1.02 17.98 -9.46
CA ASN A 45 -0.96 18.87 -8.30
C ASN A 45 -1.11 20.36 -8.67
N GLY A 46 -1.17 20.72 -9.96
CA GLY A 46 -1.37 22.09 -10.46
C GLY A 46 -0.27 23.11 -10.13
N ILE A 47 0.87 22.66 -9.58
CA ILE A 47 1.88 23.55 -8.96
C ILE A 47 3.17 23.65 -9.78
N GLU A 48 3.55 22.62 -10.55
CA GLU A 48 4.91 22.50 -11.09
C GLU A 48 4.97 22.43 -12.63
N LEU A 49 5.93 23.13 -13.24
CA LEU A 49 6.23 23.04 -14.69
C LEU A 49 6.80 21.66 -15.05
N CYS A 50 6.64 21.23 -16.32
CA CYS A 50 7.06 19.92 -16.83
C CYS A 50 8.45 19.43 -16.36
N ALA A 51 9.50 20.25 -16.51
CA ALA A 51 10.85 19.87 -16.07
C ALA A 51 10.99 19.75 -14.55
N GLY A 52 10.25 20.57 -13.79
CA GLY A 52 10.22 20.49 -12.33
C GLY A 52 9.57 19.19 -11.85
N PHE A 53 8.45 18.81 -12.46
CA PHE A 53 7.79 17.53 -12.19
C PHE A 53 8.73 16.36 -12.45
N VAL A 54 9.31 16.28 -13.66
CA VAL A 54 10.24 15.19 -14.02
C VAL A 54 11.48 15.19 -13.11
N SER A 55 12.01 16.36 -12.73
CA SER A 55 13.10 16.44 -11.74
C SER A 55 12.72 15.84 -10.39
N ASN A 56 11.51 16.11 -9.91
CA ASN A 56 11.02 15.58 -8.64
C ASN A 56 10.79 14.06 -8.70
N CYS A 57 10.24 13.54 -9.80
CA CYS A 57 10.14 12.09 -10.02
C CYS A 57 11.53 11.43 -9.99
N ILE A 58 12.49 11.98 -10.74
CA ILE A 58 13.86 11.47 -10.78
C ILE A 58 14.52 11.53 -9.40
N ARG A 59 14.25 12.59 -8.63
CA ARG A 59 14.74 12.75 -7.24
C ARG A 59 14.12 11.73 -6.28
N ALA A 60 12.84 11.42 -6.43
CA ALA A 60 12.19 10.32 -5.71
C ALA A 60 12.81 8.97 -6.06
N GLY A 61 13.22 8.81 -7.33
CA GLY A 61 14.03 7.68 -7.79
C GLY A 61 15.48 7.67 -7.31
N GLY A 62 15.92 8.63 -6.48
CA GLY A 62 17.23 8.62 -5.82
C GLY A 62 18.34 9.41 -6.52
N ILE A 63 18.08 10.03 -7.68
CA ILE A 63 19.03 10.93 -8.34
C ILE A 63 18.80 12.36 -7.86
N ASN A 64 19.74 12.92 -7.10
CA ASN A 64 19.60 14.26 -6.54
C ASN A 64 19.80 15.35 -7.63
N ILE A 65 18.71 15.71 -8.31
CA ILE A 65 18.64 16.76 -9.32
C ILE A 65 17.43 17.68 -9.08
N MET A 66 17.53 18.94 -9.48
CA MET A 66 16.40 19.86 -9.51
C MET A 66 16.57 20.93 -10.59
N GLU A 67 15.99 20.70 -11.76
CA GLU A 67 16.05 21.61 -12.90
C GLU A 67 14.66 22.01 -13.37
N ARG A 68 14.43 23.32 -13.52
CA ARG A 68 13.13 23.87 -13.98
C ARG A 68 13.11 24.18 -15.48
N SER A 69 14.27 24.11 -16.13
CA SER A 69 14.42 24.25 -17.58
C SER A 69 14.56 22.87 -18.22
N VAL A 70 13.77 22.59 -19.25
CA VAL A 70 13.78 21.30 -19.97
C VAL A 70 15.16 21.00 -20.54
N GLY A 71 15.80 21.98 -21.18
CA GLY A 71 17.14 21.83 -21.75
C GLY A 71 18.22 21.60 -20.68
N ASN A 72 18.11 22.28 -19.54
CA ASN A 72 19.05 22.08 -18.43
C ASN A 72 18.90 20.69 -17.83
N LEU A 73 17.66 20.24 -17.60
CA LEU A 73 17.38 18.90 -17.10
C LEU A 73 17.98 17.83 -18.02
N TYR A 74 17.71 17.92 -19.33
CA TYR A 74 18.30 17.01 -20.31
C TYR A 74 19.84 16.99 -20.26
N ASN A 75 20.46 18.16 -20.20
CA ASN A 75 21.93 18.28 -20.15
C ASN A 75 22.53 17.78 -18.82
N ALA A 76 21.81 17.95 -17.71
CA ALA A 76 22.27 17.49 -16.40
C ALA A 76 22.23 15.96 -16.30
N LEU A 77 21.24 15.32 -16.95
CA LEU A 77 21.05 13.88 -16.94
C LEU A 77 21.95 13.15 -17.95
N LYS A 78 22.03 13.66 -19.19
CA LYS A 78 22.75 12.97 -20.28
C LYS A 78 24.25 12.89 -19.99
N GLY A 79 24.83 11.71 -20.14
CA GLY A 79 26.26 11.48 -19.94
C GLY A 79 26.74 11.53 -18.49
N THR A 80 25.94 12.05 -17.56
CA THR A 80 26.22 12.04 -16.11
C THR A 80 25.52 10.88 -15.43
N TYR A 81 24.20 10.81 -15.57
CA TYR A 81 23.35 9.83 -14.88
C TYR A 81 22.80 8.76 -15.81
N GLY A 82 22.70 9.05 -17.11
CA GLY A 82 22.20 8.07 -18.06
C GLY A 82 22.67 8.34 -19.48
N THR A 83 22.29 7.45 -20.39
CA THR A 83 22.64 7.57 -21.81
C THR A 83 21.46 8.16 -22.57
N ALA A 84 21.71 9.21 -23.35
CA ALA A 84 20.68 9.81 -24.19
C ALA A 84 20.53 9.04 -25.51
N TYR A 85 19.28 8.78 -25.90
CA TYR A 85 18.95 8.15 -27.18
C TYR A 85 17.92 8.98 -27.92
N VAL A 86 18.01 8.97 -29.26
CA VAL A 86 16.89 9.38 -30.12
C VAL A 86 15.95 8.19 -30.25
N LEU A 87 14.68 8.39 -29.93
CA LEU A 87 13.67 7.36 -29.97
C LEU A 87 13.13 7.17 -31.40
N LYS A 88 12.88 5.92 -31.77
CA LYS A 88 12.12 5.57 -32.96
C LYS A 88 10.63 5.74 -32.65
N THR A 89 9.91 6.34 -33.59
CA THR A 89 8.46 6.56 -33.54
C THR A 89 7.79 5.83 -34.69
N ASP A 90 6.58 5.33 -34.48
CA ASP A 90 5.69 4.86 -35.55
C ASP A 90 4.38 5.66 -35.49
N GLY A 91 4.18 6.51 -36.49
CA GLY A 91 3.13 7.54 -36.44
C GLY A 91 3.28 8.44 -35.20
N PRO A 92 2.17 8.70 -34.46
CA PRO A 92 2.20 9.55 -33.27
C PRO A 92 2.66 8.82 -32.00
N TYR A 93 3.06 7.54 -32.10
CA TYR A 93 3.33 6.68 -30.96
C TYR A 93 4.80 6.30 -30.85
N ILE A 94 5.22 5.99 -29.62
CA ILE A 94 6.51 5.42 -29.29
C ILE A 94 6.24 4.01 -28.78
N TYR A 95 6.94 3.01 -29.34
CA TYR A 95 6.80 1.61 -28.93
C TYR A 95 8.03 1.18 -28.15
N PHE A 96 7.83 0.40 -27.08
CA PHE A 96 8.95 -0.14 -26.29
C PHE A 96 9.82 -1.11 -27.09
N GLU A 97 9.21 -1.97 -27.91
CA GLU A 97 9.93 -2.96 -28.72
C GLU A 97 10.94 -2.32 -29.68
N ASP A 98 10.54 -1.22 -30.32
CA ASP A 98 11.37 -0.44 -31.25
C ASP A 98 12.51 0.31 -30.57
N ASN A 99 12.41 0.48 -29.25
CA ASN A 99 13.33 1.25 -28.41
C ASN A 99 13.93 0.39 -27.29
N ALA A 100 14.01 -0.93 -27.50
CA ALA A 100 14.59 -1.87 -26.54
C ALA A 100 16.01 -1.45 -26.14
N GLY A 101 16.27 -1.35 -24.84
CA GLY A 101 17.55 -0.91 -24.27
C GLY A 101 17.83 0.60 -24.37
N LYS A 102 16.89 1.39 -24.92
CA LYS A 102 16.99 2.86 -25.03
C LYS A 102 15.96 3.59 -24.18
N LEU A 103 14.89 2.91 -23.82
CA LEU A 103 13.74 3.44 -23.11
C LEU A 103 13.20 2.37 -22.17
N SER A 104 12.86 2.77 -20.95
CA SER A 104 12.22 1.92 -19.94
C SER A 104 11.28 2.77 -19.06
N PRO A 105 10.27 2.15 -18.43
CA PRO A 105 9.42 2.86 -17.46
C PRO A 105 10.27 3.58 -16.40
N GLY A 106 9.88 4.81 -16.08
CA GLY A 106 10.61 5.71 -15.19
C GLY A 106 11.75 6.49 -15.87
N ASP A 107 12.07 6.26 -17.15
CA ASP A 107 13.03 7.13 -17.85
C ASP A 107 12.39 8.49 -18.22
N PRO A 108 13.12 9.60 -18.13
CA PRO A 108 12.67 10.88 -18.65
C PRO A 108 12.74 10.92 -20.17
N VAL A 109 11.70 11.48 -20.78
CA VAL A 109 11.57 11.67 -22.23
C VAL A 109 11.38 13.16 -22.53
N PHE A 110 12.01 13.63 -23.60
CA PHE A 110 12.13 15.04 -23.95
C PHE A 110 11.70 15.29 -25.39
N TYR A 111 10.93 16.36 -25.56
CA TYR A 111 10.48 16.87 -26.85
C TYR A 111 11.45 17.93 -27.35
N TYR A 112 12.18 17.65 -28.42
CA TYR A 112 13.07 18.60 -29.08
C TYR A 112 12.41 19.15 -30.36
N CYS A 113 12.27 20.48 -30.42
CA CYS A 113 11.76 21.14 -31.61
C CYS A 113 12.91 21.52 -32.54
N ASN A 114 12.94 20.95 -33.74
CA ASN A 114 13.98 21.24 -34.71
C ASN A 114 13.88 22.67 -35.29
N SER A 115 12.70 23.26 -35.34
CA SER A 115 12.49 24.65 -35.77
C SER A 115 13.00 25.65 -34.72
N CYS A 116 12.73 25.43 -33.43
CA CYS A 116 13.21 26.27 -32.33
C CYS A 116 14.64 25.96 -31.86
N LYS A 117 15.25 24.88 -32.37
CA LYS A 117 16.59 24.40 -31.97
C LYS A 117 16.76 24.24 -30.45
N SER A 118 15.71 23.77 -29.78
CA SER A 118 15.66 23.70 -28.31
C SER A 118 14.69 22.63 -27.82
N PHE A 119 14.94 22.17 -26.59
CA PHE A 119 14.01 21.30 -25.86
C PHE A 119 12.85 22.11 -25.29
N GLN A 120 11.63 21.64 -25.52
CA GLN A 120 10.41 22.38 -25.23
C GLN A 120 9.56 21.74 -24.13
N HIS A 121 9.62 20.41 -23.99
CA HIS A 121 8.80 19.68 -23.02
C HIS A 121 9.52 18.43 -22.50
N ALA A 122 9.17 18.02 -21.28
CA ALA A 122 9.66 16.81 -20.63
C ALA A 122 8.50 16.05 -19.97
N ILE A 123 8.54 14.73 -20.07
CA ILE A 123 7.59 13.80 -19.47
C ILE A 123 8.35 12.64 -18.80
N LEU A 124 7.68 11.91 -17.92
CA LEU A 124 8.21 10.66 -17.36
C LEU A 124 7.56 9.48 -18.11
N CYS A 125 8.38 8.56 -18.61
CA CYS A 125 7.92 7.33 -19.25
C CYS A 125 7.15 6.46 -18.25
N GLY A 126 5.92 6.10 -18.58
CA GLY A 126 5.06 5.21 -17.80
C GLY A 126 5.26 3.73 -18.12
N ASN A 127 4.30 2.89 -17.71
CA ASN A 127 4.41 1.43 -17.81
C ASN A 127 4.13 0.85 -19.20
N GLY A 128 3.50 1.64 -20.07
CA GLY A 128 2.99 1.21 -21.35
C GLY A 128 1.55 0.72 -21.31
N ASP A 129 0.93 0.70 -22.48
CA ASP A 129 -0.42 0.15 -22.68
C ASP A 129 -0.40 -1.29 -23.20
N ASP A 130 -1.58 -1.91 -23.29
CA ASP A 130 -1.76 -3.29 -23.77
C ASP A 130 -1.24 -3.52 -25.22
N GLY A 131 -1.05 -2.44 -25.99
CA GLY A 131 -0.51 -2.47 -27.34
C GLY A 131 1.01 -2.32 -27.41
N GLY A 132 1.70 -2.26 -26.27
CA GLY A 132 3.15 -2.06 -26.20
C GLY A 132 3.59 -0.62 -26.49
N ARG A 133 2.65 0.32 -26.56
CA ARG A 133 2.95 1.75 -26.73
C ARG A 133 3.34 2.35 -25.39
N MET A 134 4.27 3.28 -25.42
CA MET A 134 4.66 4.07 -24.26
C MET A 134 3.46 4.86 -23.74
N THR A 135 3.27 4.84 -22.43
CA THR A 135 2.42 5.77 -21.69
C THR A 135 3.30 6.82 -21.01
N ASP A 136 2.72 7.91 -20.54
CA ASP A 136 3.46 8.94 -19.82
C ASP A 136 2.70 9.60 -18.68
N TYR A 137 3.51 10.16 -17.78
CA TYR A 137 3.08 11.13 -16.80
C TYR A 137 3.64 12.50 -17.19
N ALA A 138 2.77 13.51 -17.21
CA ALA A 138 3.11 14.85 -17.67
C ALA A 138 2.42 15.93 -16.84
N HIS A 139 3.07 17.09 -16.77
CA HIS A 139 2.53 18.34 -16.23
C HIS A 139 2.40 19.39 -17.34
N ASN A 140 1.56 20.43 -17.14
CA ASN A 140 1.17 21.45 -18.15
C ASN A 140 0.31 20.95 -19.32
N ASN A 141 -0.08 19.68 -19.27
CA ASN A 141 -1.26 19.08 -19.88
C ASN A 141 -1.37 17.73 -19.16
N PRO A 142 -2.03 17.67 -17.98
CA PRO A 142 -1.87 16.57 -17.05
C PRO A 142 -2.17 15.22 -17.69
N HIS A 143 -1.18 14.32 -17.66
CA HIS A 143 -1.33 12.93 -18.11
C HIS A 143 -1.06 12.00 -16.93
N HIS A 144 -1.89 10.96 -16.82
CA HIS A 144 -1.86 9.96 -15.77
C HIS A 144 -1.69 8.58 -16.38
N ASP A 145 -0.44 8.14 -16.54
CA ASP A 145 -0.07 6.89 -17.24
C ASP A 145 -0.83 6.70 -18.57
N THR A 146 -1.03 7.77 -19.32
CA THR A 146 -1.87 7.78 -20.53
C THR A 146 -1.01 7.49 -21.75
N THR A 147 -1.53 6.77 -22.76
CA THR A 147 -0.79 6.47 -24.01
C THR A 147 -0.25 7.76 -24.63
N THR A 148 1.07 7.83 -24.80
CA THR A 148 1.74 9.02 -25.30
C THR A 148 1.35 9.29 -26.75
N TYR A 149 0.88 10.50 -27.02
CA TYR A 149 0.54 10.97 -28.36
C TYR A 149 1.38 12.20 -28.71
N ILE A 150 2.36 12.06 -29.62
CA ILE A 150 3.35 13.12 -29.87
C ILE A 150 2.91 14.16 -30.90
N SER A 151 1.81 13.94 -31.64
CA SER A 151 1.38 14.84 -32.72
C SER A 151 0.62 16.07 -32.20
N TRP A 152 1.33 16.95 -31.50
CA TRP A 152 0.85 18.25 -31.03
C TRP A 152 1.85 19.36 -31.34
N GLY A 153 1.40 20.62 -31.43
CA GLY A 153 2.25 21.73 -31.87
C GLY A 153 3.19 22.25 -30.79
N CYS A 154 4.45 22.49 -31.13
CA CYS A 154 5.42 23.19 -30.29
C CYS A 154 4.83 24.51 -29.77
N PRO A 155 4.81 24.76 -28.44
CA PRO A 155 4.20 25.98 -27.88
C PRO A 155 4.84 27.27 -28.39
N SER A 156 6.11 27.21 -28.78
CA SER A 156 6.87 28.35 -29.25
C SER A 156 6.67 28.68 -30.74
N CYS A 157 6.46 27.68 -31.61
CA CYS A 157 6.45 27.89 -33.06
C CYS A 157 5.38 27.10 -33.84
N GLY A 158 4.59 26.25 -33.19
CA GLY A 158 3.53 25.45 -33.80
C GLY A 158 3.99 24.23 -34.61
N ASP A 159 5.30 23.98 -34.73
CA ASP A 159 5.82 22.80 -35.45
C ASP A 159 5.44 21.51 -34.71
N ILE A 160 4.95 20.52 -35.45
CA ILE A 160 4.49 19.23 -34.93
C ILE A 160 5.54 18.12 -35.07
N ASN A 161 6.65 18.40 -35.77
CA ASN A 161 7.70 17.41 -36.04
C ASN A 161 8.71 17.37 -34.89
N TRP A 162 8.33 16.65 -33.83
CA TRP A 162 9.19 16.45 -32.68
C TRP A 162 10.30 15.44 -32.94
N ILE A 163 11.48 15.73 -32.41
CA ILE A 163 12.53 14.71 -32.22
C ILE A 163 12.45 14.28 -30.75
N MET A 164 12.11 13.02 -30.54
CA MET A 164 11.93 12.46 -29.21
C MET A 164 13.25 11.92 -28.67
N TYR A 165 13.65 12.37 -27.48
CA TYR A 165 14.84 11.89 -26.80
C TYR A 165 14.45 11.20 -25.50
N SER A 166 15.03 10.04 -25.20
CA SER A 166 15.09 9.53 -23.82
C SER A 166 16.45 9.85 -23.21
N VAL A 167 16.49 9.89 -21.88
CA VAL A 167 17.72 9.58 -21.16
C VAL A 167 17.46 8.29 -20.38
N ASN A 168 18.06 7.20 -20.83
CA ASN A 168 17.95 5.93 -20.13
C ASN A 168 18.77 5.99 -18.83
N LEU A 169 18.07 6.07 -17.71
CA LEU A 169 18.63 6.15 -16.35
C LEU A 169 18.73 4.77 -15.72
N SER A 170 18.28 3.73 -16.39
CA SER A 170 18.44 2.36 -15.93
C SER A 170 19.85 1.88 -16.31
N THR A 171 20.78 1.72 -15.37
CA THR A 171 21.97 0.91 -15.66
C THR A 171 21.50 -0.46 -16.10
N SER A 172 22.03 -0.98 -17.20
CA SER A 172 21.78 -2.31 -17.73
C SER A 172 22.12 -3.40 -16.71
N ASN A 173 21.24 -3.59 -15.74
CA ASN A 173 21.18 -4.76 -14.91
C ASN A 173 19.84 -5.41 -15.19
N SER A 174 19.70 -5.92 -16.42
CA SER A 174 18.61 -6.81 -16.82
C SER A 174 18.76 -8.10 -16.01
N HIS A 175 18.35 -8.04 -14.75
CA HIS A 175 18.13 -9.21 -13.93
C HIS A 175 16.62 -9.41 -13.86
N GLN A 176 16.17 -10.66 -13.89
CA GLN A 176 14.78 -10.94 -13.59
C GLN A 176 14.53 -10.63 -12.10
N HIS A 177 13.47 -9.89 -11.82
CA HIS A 177 13.09 -9.62 -10.45
C HIS A 177 12.69 -10.90 -9.75
N SER A 178 13.49 -11.28 -8.74
CA SER A 178 13.10 -12.26 -7.75
C SER A 178 12.65 -11.51 -6.51
N TYR A 179 11.35 -11.54 -6.22
CA TYR A 179 10.76 -10.84 -5.10
C TYR A 179 10.65 -11.73 -3.87
N LYS A 180 11.09 -11.20 -2.73
CA LYS A 180 10.84 -11.77 -1.41
C LYS A 180 9.68 -11.03 -0.76
N MET A 181 8.64 -11.79 -0.37
CA MET A 181 7.48 -11.25 0.35
C MET A 181 7.80 -11.11 1.85
N THR A 182 7.32 -10.03 2.45
CA THR A 182 7.29 -9.81 3.90
C THR A 182 5.96 -9.18 4.31
N VAL A 183 5.36 -9.65 5.40
CA VAL A 183 4.16 -9.00 5.97
C VAL A 183 4.61 -7.82 6.82
N THR A 184 4.36 -6.60 6.34
CA THR A 184 4.75 -5.36 7.03
C THR A 184 3.67 -4.87 7.97
N LYS A 185 2.40 -5.18 7.68
CA LYS A 185 1.26 -4.92 8.57
C LYS A 185 0.31 -6.11 8.56
N LYS A 186 0.04 -6.69 9.72
CA LYS A 186 -0.95 -7.78 9.83
C LYS A 186 -2.37 -7.23 9.68
N ALA A 187 -3.22 -7.96 8.95
CA ALA A 187 -4.64 -7.67 8.89
C ALA A 187 -5.33 -8.02 10.21
N THR A 188 -6.42 -7.32 10.50
CA THR A 188 -7.32 -7.57 11.64
C THR A 188 -8.77 -7.54 11.16
N CYS A 189 -9.74 -7.77 12.05
CA CYS A 189 -11.17 -7.69 11.73
C CYS A 189 -11.70 -6.25 11.61
N TYR A 190 -10.83 -5.23 11.68
CA TYR A 190 -11.20 -3.83 11.52
C TYR A 190 -10.19 -3.00 10.73
N SER A 191 -9.09 -3.60 10.28
CA SER A 191 -8.08 -2.94 9.46
C SER A 191 -7.44 -3.91 8.50
N THR A 192 -7.27 -3.51 7.24
CA THR A 192 -6.48 -4.26 6.26
C THR A 192 -5.01 -4.36 6.70
N GLY A 193 -4.35 -5.41 6.22
CA GLY A 193 -2.91 -5.58 6.33
C GLY A 193 -2.18 -5.19 5.05
N THR A 194 -0.86 -5.30 5.06
CA THR A 194 0.02 -4.99 3.94
C THR A 194 1.14 -6.02 3.89
N GLU A 195 1.39 -6.55 2.70
CA GLU A 195 2.60 -7.31 2.38
C GLU A 195 3.44 -6.55 1.35
N THR A 196 4.76 -6.60 1.54
CA THR A 196 5.75 -5.92 0.72
C THR A 196 6.60 -6.95 0.01
N TYR A 197 6.73 -6.79 -1.30
CA TYR A 197 7.55 -7.60 -2.17
C TYR A 197 8.81 -6.82 -2.52
N THR A 198 9.97 -7.28 -2.05
CA THR A 198 11.25 -6.59 -2.26
C THR A 198 12.19 -7.45 -3.10
N CYS A 199 12.81 -6.84 -4.10
CA CYS A 199 13.89 -7.45 -4.87
C CYS A 199 15.24 -6.96 -4.33
N SER A 200 16.29 -7.78 -4.44
CA SER A 200 17.64 -7.40 -4.00
C SER A 200 18.22 -6.19 -4.75
N CYS A 201 17.65 -5.82 -5.89
CA CYS A 201 18.00 -4.61 -6.62
C CYS A 201 17.40 -3.31 -6.06
N GLY A 202 16.59 -3.39 -5.00
CA GLY A 202 15.94 -2.23 -4.39
C GLY A 202 14.54 -1.93 -4.92
N HIS A 203 14.08 -2.59 -5.99
CA HIS A 203 12.68 -2.50 -6.42
C HIS A 203 11.77 -3.11 -5.34
N SER A 204 10.69 -2.42 -5.00
CA SER A 204 9.62 -2.97 -4.17
C SER A 204 8.24 -2.54 -4.63
N TYR A 205 7.24 -3.37 -4.37
CA TYR A 205 5.83 -2.99 -4.46
C TYR A 205 5.07 -3.59 -3.27
N THR A 206 3.84 -3.12 -3.03
CA THR A 206 3.01 -3.61 -1.94
C THR A 206 1.69 -4.20 -2.44
N LYS A 207 1.13 -5.13 -1.67
CA LYS A 207 -0.24 -5.63 -1.85
C LYS A 207 -1.02 -5.53 -0.55
N THR A 208 -2.30 -5.23 -0.69
CA THR A 208 -3.24 -5.14 0.44
C THR A 208 -3.69 -6.53 0.85
N ILE A 209 -3.61 -6.84 2.15
CA ILE A 209 -4.18 -8.05 2.74
C ILE A 209 -5.60 -7.68 3.22
N PRO A 210 -6.65 -8.38 2.75
CA PRO A 210 -8.02 -8.16 3.21
C PRO A 210 -8.16 -8.27 4.74
N MET A 211 -9.18 -7.64 5.30
CA MET A 211 -9.51 -7.78 6.73
C MET A 211 -9.81 -9.25 7.06
N THR A 212 -9.48 -9.67 8.28
CA THR A 212 -9.88 -10.99 8.77
C THR A 212 -11.38 -10.99 9.10
N GLU A 213 -12.01 -12.15 9.04
CA GLU A 213 -13.42 -12.26 9.45
C GLU A 213 -13.61 -11.96 10.95
N HIS A 214 -14.82 -11.51 11.31
CA HIS A 214 -15.20 -11.37 12.71
C HIS A 214 -15.40 -12.74 13.34
N SER A 215 -14.66 -13.04 14.41
CA SER A 215 -15.02 -14.13 15.33
C SER A 215 -16.13 -13.63 16.25
N THR A 216 -17.27 -14.31 16.28
CA THR A 216 -18.49 -13.80 16.93
C THR A 216 -19.01 -14.68 18.05
N GLU A 217 -19.64 -14.04 19.04
CA GLU A 217 -20.40 -14.70 20.12
C GLU A 217 -21.69 -13.93 20.46
N TRP A 218 -22.61 -14.60 21.17
CA TRP A 218 -23.83 -13.96 21.66
C TRP A 218 -23.61 -13.33 23.03
N VAL A 219 -23.83 -12.02 23.13
CA VAL A 219 -23.73 -11.26 24.37
C VAL A 219 -25.11 -10.76 24.78
N TYR A 220 -25.45 -10.90 26.06
CA TYR A 220 -26.71 -10.39 26.62
C TYR A 220 -26.55 -8.92 27.03
N THR A 221 -27.25 -8.01 26.34
CA THR A 221 -27.42 -6.62 26.80
C THR A 221 -28.35 -6.58 28.03
N LYS A 222 -29.38 -7.42 28.02
CA LYS A 222 -30.29 -7.63 29.15
C LYS A 222 -30.50 -9.12 29.35
N LYS A 223 -30.13 -9.65 30.51
CA LYS A 223 -30.34 -11.07 30.81
C LYS A 223 -31.86 -11.37 30.89
N PRO A 224 -32.30 -12.54 30.39
CA PRO A 224 -33.66 -13.00 30.61
C PRO A 224 -33.86 -13.32 32.09
N SER A 225 -35.11 -13.23 32.53
CA SER A 225 -35.57 -13.69 33.85
C SER A 225 -36.83 -14.53 33.63
N VAL A 226 -37.37 -15.10 34.70
CA VAL A 226 -38.69 -15.76 34.64
C VAL A 226 -39.82 -14.76 34.36
N TYR A 227 -39.59 -13.46 34.61
CA TYR A 227 -40.59 -12.41 34.42
C TYR A 227 -40.52 -11.78 33.02
N ASN A 228 -39.30 -11.54 32.52
CA ASN A 228 -39.05 -10.72 31.33
C ASN A 228 -38.15 -11.43 30.33
N THR A 229 -38.44 -11.27 29.05
CA THR A 229 -37.53 -11.66 27.97
C THR A 229 -36.22 -10.89 28.06
N GLY A 230 -35.14 -11.54 27.64
CA GLY A 230 -33.82 -10.94 27.52
C GLY A 230 -33.62 -10.25 26.18
N ILE A 231 -32.51 -9.53 26.05
CA ILE A 231 -32.03 -8.95 24.79
C ILE A 231 -30.59 -9.37 24.61
N LYS A 232 -30.27 -9.93 23.44
CA LYS A 232 -28.92 -10.35 23.07
C LYS A 232 -28.53 -9.82 21.69
N HIS A 233 -27.26 -9.59 21.47
CA HIS A 233 -26.68 -9.20 20.19
C HIS A 233 -25.48 -10.10 19.87
N MET A 234 -25.09 -10.13 18.59
CA MET A 234 -23.88 -10.81 18.17
C MET A 234 -22.72 -9.82 18.17
N GLU A 235 -21.66 -10.13 18.90
CA GLU A 235 -20.51 -9.26 19.10
C GLU A 235 -19.23 -9.96 18.64
N CYS A 236 -18.28 -9.19 18.08
CA CYS A 236 -16.97 -9.73 17.76
C CYS A 236 -16.10 -9.86 19.02
N THR A 237 -15.60 -11.06 19.30
CA THR A 237 -14.75 -11.36 20.46
C THR A 237 -13.39 -10.64 20.45
N VAL A 238 -12.97 -10.16 19.27
CA VAL A 238 -11.67 -9.51 19.07
C VAL A 238 -11.77 -7.99 19.15
N CYS A 239 -12.80 -7.39 18.55
CA CYS A 239 -12.91 -5.94 18.43
C CYS A 239 -14.15 -5.33 19.10
N HIS A 240 -14.99 -6.16 19.73
CA HIS A 240 -16.19 -5.77 20.46
C HIS A 240 -17.24 -4.99 19.66
N LYS A 241 -17.13 -4.99 18.32
CA LYS A 241 -18.16 -4.43 17.45
C LYS A 241 -19.36 -5.38 17.38
N ILE A 242 -20.55 -4.79 17.44
CA ILE A 242 -21.81 -5.51 17.22
C ILE A 242 -21.91 -5.85 15.73
N VAL A 243 -21.95 -7.15 15.41
CA VAL A 243 -21.98 -7.69 14.04
C VAL A 243 -23.42 -7.94 13.55
N SER A 244 -24.37 -8.12 14.48
CA SER A 244 -25.79 -8.26 14.16
C SER A 244 -26.65 -7.52 15.17
N SER A 245 -27.81 -7.05 14.73
CA SER A 245 -28.76 -6.29 15.55
C SER A 245 -29.24 -7.11 16.75
N SER A 246 -29.64 -6.39 17.79
CA SER A 246 -30.22 -6.97 18.99
C SER A 246 -31.48 -7.77 18.67
N SER A 247 -31.60 -8.95 19.28
CA SER A 247 -32.76 -9.83 19.19
C SER A 247 -33.26 -10.22 20.58
N PHE A 248 -34.54 -10.59 20.67
CA PHE A 248 -35.13 -11.07 21.91
C PHE A 248 -34.62 -12.47 22.26
N ALA A 249 -34.31 -12.68 23.53
CA ALA A 249 -34.08 -13.99 24.12
C ALA A 249 -35.30 -14.39 24.94
N ALA A 250 -35.69 -15.66 24.86
CA ALA A 250 -36.79 -16.21 25.65
C ALA A 250 -36.54 -16.03 27.15
N LYS A 251 -37.62 -16.04 27.93
CA LYS A 251 -37.57 -16.03 29.41
C LYS A 251 -36.82 -17.24 29.92
N ALA A 252 -36.25 -17.12 31.12
CA ALA A 252 -35.72 -18.27 31.85
C ALA A 252 -36.89 -19.21 32.20
N THR A 253 -36.73 -20.52 31.98
CA THR A 253 -37.80 -21.48 32.25
C THR A 253 -37.85 -21.92 33.71
N ALA A 254 -36.81 -21.62 34.51
CA ALA A 254 -36.60 -22.13 35.87
C ALA A 254 -36.45 -23.66 35.98
N ASP A 255 -36.47 -24.39 34.86
CA ASP A 255 -36.10 -25.81 34.77
C ASP A 255 -34.58 -25.90 34.58
N VAL A 256 -33.88 -26.05 35.70
CA VAL A 256 -32.42 -25.96 35.79
C VAL A 256 -31.78 -27.30 35.48
N ASN A 257 -32.40 -28.39 35.93
CA ASN A 257 -31.91 -29.75 35.73
C ASN A 257 -32.33 -30.35 34.37
N GLY A 258 -33.27 -29.72 33.66
CA GLY A 258 -33.74 -30.13 32.34
C GLY A 258 -34.71 -31.31 32.37
N ASP A 259 -35.37 -31.59 33.50
CA ASP A 259 -36.32 -32.70 33.64
C ASP A 259 -37.74 -32.36 33.14
N GLY A 260 -37.96 -31.13 32.69
CA GLY A 260 -39.23 -30.63 32.18
C GLY A 260 -40.19 -30.14 33.25
N LYS A 261 -39.81 -30.10 34.53
CA LYS A 261 -40.66 -29.68 35.66
C LYS A 261 -39.94 -28.70 36.57
N VAL A 262 -40.53 -27.52 36.76
CA VAL A 262 -40.01 -26.55 37.74
C VAL A 262 -40.39 -26.94 39.16
N ASN A 263 -39.44 -27.42 39.95
CA ASN A 263 -39.71 -27.91 41.31
C ASN A 263 -38.50 -27.74 42.27
N SER A 264 -38.62 -28.31 43.48
CA SER A 264 -37.56 -28.25 44.50
C SER A 264 -36.21 -28.85 44.07
N ALA A 265 -36.18 -29.74 43.08
CA ALA A 265 -34.95 -30.29 42.52
C ALA A 265 -34.13 -29.23 41.77
N ASP A 266 -34.77 -28.30 41.06
CA ASP A 266 -34.11 -27.17 40.40
C ASP A 266 -33.54 -26.19 41.43
N ALA A 267 -34.34 -25.88 42.46
CA ALA A 267 -33.90 -25.01 43.55
C ALA A 267 -32.69 -25.61 44.28
N LEU A 268 -32.71 -26.93 44.52
CA LEU A 268 -31.58 -27.64 45.10
C LEU A 268 -30.34 -27.58 44.19
N THR A 269 -30.52 -27.68 42.87
CA THR A 269 -29.43 -27.57 41.89
C THR A 269 -28.78 -26.19 41.97
N VAL A 270 -29.58 -25.12 42.03
CA VAL A 270 -29.09 -23.74 42.23
C VAL A 270 -28.33 -23.58 43.54
N LEU A 271 -28.84 -24.09 44.66
CA LEU A 271 -28.18 -23.99 45.96
C LEU A 271 -26.86 -24.77 46.00
N ARG A 272 -26.82 -25.96 45.39
CA ARG A 272 -25.58 -26.74 45.23
C ARG A 272 -24.57 -26.02 44.35
N TYR A 273 -25.01 -25.41 43.26
CA TYR A 273 -24.15 -24.58 42.42
C TYR A 273 -23.55 -23.41 43.20
N SER A 274 -24.39 -22.67 43.94
CA SER A 274 -23.98 -21.52 44.75
C SER A 274 -22.98 -21.89 45.88
N THR A 275 -22.98 -23.15 46.32
CA THR A 275 -22.04 -23.69 47.32
C THR A 275 -20.80 -24.36 46.72
N GLY A 276 -20.62 -24.30 45.39
CA GLY A 276 -19.39 -24.74 44.70
C GLY A 276 -19.54 -26.02 43.88
N SER A 277 -20.71 -26.63 43.81
CA SER A 277 -20.98 -27.78 42.91
C SER A 277 -21.26 -27.31 41.48
N THR A 278 -20.30 -26.61 40.88
CA THR A 278 -20.46 -25.91 39.59
C THR A 278 -20.70 -26.85 38.41
N SER A 279 -20.28 -28.12 38.51
CA SER A 279 -20.48 -29.12 37.46
C SER A 279 -21.95 -29.48 37.19
N LEU A 280 -22.86 -29.14 38.10
CA LEU A 280 -24.30 -29.39 37.95
C LEU A 280 -24.98 -28.45 36.95
N ILE A 281 -24.39 -27.29 36.67
CA ILE A 281 -24.90 -26.28 35.73
C ILE A 281 -23.78 -25.90 34.78
N SER A 282 -23.71 -26.61 33.65
CA SER A 282 -22.60 -26.50 32.69
C SER A 282 -22.98 -25.95 31.32
N SER A 283 -24.28 -25.97 30.99
CA SER A 283 -24.78 -25.45 29.72
C SER A 283 -25.22 -23.99 29.85
N GLN A 284 -25.08 -23.22 28.78
CA GLN A 284 -25.57 -21.83 28.74
C GLN A 284 -27.08 -21.74 29.03
N THR A 285 -27.85 -22.72 28.55
CA THR A 285 -29.29 -22.81 28.82
C THR A 285 -29.58 -23.02 30.31
N SER A 286 -28.86 -23.93 30.96
CA SER A 286 -29.02 -24.18 32.40
C SER A 286 -28.58 -22.99 33.25
N LEU A 287 -27.53 -22.26 32.83
CA LEU A 287 -27.09 -21.02 33.49
C LEU A 287 -28.18 -19.93 33.42
N ILE A 288 -28.84 -19.80 32.27
CA ILE A 288 -29.97 -18.89 32.07
C ILE A 288 -31.17 -19.29 32.92
N ASN A 289 -31.52 -20.58 32.93
CA ASN A 289 -32.65 -21.08 33.72
C ASN A 289 -32.41 -20.96 35.23
N ALA A 290 -31.15 -20.99 35.66
CA ALA A 290 -30.75 -20.84 37.05
C ALA A 290 -30.72 -19.39 37.53
N ASP A 291 -30.47 -18.42 36.66
CA ASP A 291 -30.51 -16.97 36.93
C ASP A 291 -31.95 -16.45 36.75
N THR A 292 -32.85 -16.93 37.60
CA THR A 292 -34.29 -16.69 37.47
C THR A 292 -34.70 -15.24 37.63
N ASN A 293 -33.96 -14.45 38.42
CA ASN A 293 -34.22 -13.01 38.56
C ASN A 293 -33.52 -12.17 37.47
N GLY A 294 -32.59 -12.74 36.72
CA GLY A 294 -31.84 -12.08 35.65
C GLY A 294 -30.82 -11.06 36.16
N ASP A 295 -30.38 -11.14 37.42
CA ASP A 295 -29.40 -10.23 38.02
C ASP A 295 -27.94 -10.60 37.65
N GLY A 296 -27.76 -11.76 37.04
CA GLY A 296 -26.50 -12.25 36.57
C GLY A 296 -25.72 -13.11 37.54
N ARG A 297 -26.29 -13.44 38.72
CA ARG A 297 -25.67 -14.23 39.78
C ARG A 297 -26.61 -15.37 40.20
N ILE A 298 -26.18 -16.60 39.96
CA ILE A 298 -26.94 -17.79 40.41
C ILE A 298 -26.75 -17.98 41.91
N ASN A 299 -27.81 -17.73 42.70
CA ASN A 299 -27.73 -17.78 44.17
C ASN A 299 -29.05 -18.20 44.85
N SER A 300 -29.12 -18.12 46.17
CA SER A 300 -30.30 -18.52 46.95
C SER A 300 -31.57 -17.72 46.61
N SER A 301 -31.43 -16.51 46.08
CA SER A 301 -32.56 -15.70 45.62
C SER A 301 -33.26 -16.35 44.43
N ASP A 302 -32.50 -16.98 43.54
CA ASP A 302 -33.06 -17.71 42.41
C ASP A 302 -33.75 -18.99 42.85
N ALA A 303 -33.11 -19.73 43.76
CA ALA A 303 -33.71 -20.91 44.36
C ALA A 303 -35.05 -20.59 45.03
N LEU A 304 -35.16 -19.43 45.69
CA LEU A 304 -36.41 -18.97 46.28
C LEU A 304 -37.49 -18.69 45.23
N ILE A 305 -37.14 -18.09 44.08
CA ILE A 305 -38.08 -17.87 42.98
C ILE A 305 -38.58 -19.21 42.44
N ILE A 306 -37.70 -20.18 42.23
CA ILE A 306 -38.06 -21.54 41.80
C ILE A 306 -39.04 -22.18 42.80
N LEU A 307 -38.75 -22.12 44.10
CA LEU A 307 -39.63 -22.68 45.13
C LEU A 307 -41.01 -22.01 45.14
N ARG A 308 -41.06 -20.69 44.91
CA ARG A 308 -42.31 -19.94 44.79
C ARG A 308 -43.10 -20.32 43.54
N ILE A 309 -42.43 -20.61 42.41
CA ILE A 309 -43.07 -21.16 41.22
C ILE A 309 -43.64 -22.55 41.52
N SER A 310 -42.86 -23.42 42.16
CA SER A 310 -43.25 -24.80 42.50
C SER A 310 -44.52 -24.90 43.35
N ILE A 311 -44.85 -23.87 44.13
CA ILE A 311 -46.06 -23.83 44.98
C ILE A 311 -47.19 -22.97 44.36
N GLY A 312 -47.01 -22.46 43.13
CA GLY A 312 -47.99 -21.61 42.45
C GLY A 312 -48.07 -20.17 42.97
N ALA A 313 -47.10 -19.72 43.77
CA ALA A 313 -47.03 -18.34 44.26
C ALA A 313 -46.52 -17.36 43.19
N ILE A 314 -45.89 -17.87 42.13
CA ILE A 314 -45.48 -17.15 40.93
C ILE A 314 -45.91 -17.99 39.72
N ASN A 315 -46.58 -17.36 38.75
CA ASN A 315 -46.96 -17.98 37.47
C ASN A 315 -46.08 -17.41 36.37
N ILE A 316 -45.53 -18.27 35.50
CA ILE A 316 -44.55 -17.93 34.45
C ILE A 316 -44.99 -18.43 33.08
#